data_AF-A0A1F8RY61-F1
#
_entry.id   AF-A0A1F8RY61-F1
#
_cell.length_a   1.000
_cell.length_b   1.000
_cell.length_c   1.000
_cell.angle_alpha   90.00
_cell.angle_beta   90.00
_cell.angle_gamma   90.00
#
_symmetry.space_group_name_H-M   'P 1'
#
loop_
_entity.id
_entity.type
_entity.pdbx_description
1 polymer ?
#
loop_
_entity_poly.entity_id
_entity_poly.type
_entity_poly.pdbx_seq_one_letter_code
_entity_poly.pdbx_strand_id
1 'polypeptide(L)'
;MTISHAAVDLRHAPLADVRAVDLRAPDRDLWADETALWDRLTVAWAGLDDAAWHLSGAAPSDAGGADWSLAEHVGHIADWQELAEVYTARAIETGEWPSDSDYDDGDFDTYNERRREPWASLPRDSILTRLDAARPRLLELAHRLTAETIRAPGPWGWVYNTLHGHYLDHLAVIGPWTDELRVRQIDGDPFMADPRPVDRAGFAKQEAAIAADFDRLVRPVPPEHWTAPDLTPGWDLADHVTHLADWAEEGVRAVEVFARQGYWLADPDEGIDAWNARMVARSRGAGTAAVLDRYDRARARLLDAVSHLSTDDLRSPDGWSWVYDCLHGHARKHLAMVGPWCVEIARPEAAR
;
A
#
# COMPACT_ATOMS: atom_id res chain seq x y z
N MET A 1 34.86 -22.93 -13.30
CA MET A 1 33.74 -22.22 -13.93
C MET A 1 33.21 -21.25 -12.90
N THR A 2 33.62 -19.99 -12.97
CA THR A 2 32.99 -18.91 -12.22
C THR A 2 31.59 -18.78 -12.79
N ILE A 3 30.56 -19.10 -11.99
CA ILE A 3 29.19 -18.77 -12.35
C ILE A 3 29.18 -17.25 -12.47
N SER A 4 29.04 -16.74 -13.69
CA SER A 4 28.64 -15.35 -13.88
C SER A 4 27.27 -15.28 -13.25
N HIS A 5 27.21 -14.76 -12.02
CA HIS A 5 25.95 -14.42 -11.40
C HIS A 5 25.33 -13.36 -12.30
N ALA A 6 24.42 -13.77 -13.17
CA ALA A 6 23.54 -12.84 -13.85
C ALA A 6 22.98 -11.91 -12.77
N ALA A 7 23.03 -10.60 -12.99
CA ALA A 7 22.57 -9.63 -12.01
C ALA A 7 21.13 -9.97 -11.65
N VAL A 8 20.91 -10.44 -10.41
CA VAL A 8 19.58 -10.79 -9.91
C VAL A 8 18.80 -9.48 -9.81
N ASP A 9 17.67 -9.40 -10.50
CA ASP A 9 16.76 -8.27 -10.37
C ASP A 9 16.06 -8.35 -9.01
N LEU A 10 16.56 -7.60 -8.02
CA LEU A 10 16.04 -7.67 -6.65
C LEU A 10 14.55 -7.28 -6.55
N ARG A 11 14.02 -6.52 -7.52
CA ARG A 11 12.62 -6.08 -7.53
C ARG A 11 11.67 -7.24 -7.83
N HIS A 12 12.03 -8.10 -8.77
CA HIS A 12 11.09 -9.07 -9.34
C HIS A 12 11.53 -10.53 -9.19
N ALA A 13 12.81 -10.80 -8.91
CA ALA A 13 13.29 -12.17 -8.77
C ALA A 13 12.59 -12.89 -7.58
N PRO A 14 12.43 -14.22 -7.64
CA PRO A 14 11.96 -15.00 -6.50
C PRO A 14 12.76 -14.67 -5.24
N LEU A 15 12.08 -14.55 -4.09
CA LEU A 15 12.76 -14.11 -2.86
C LEU A 15 13.85 -15.08 -2.41
N ALA A 16 13.69 -16.38 -2.70
CA ALA A 16 14.74 -17.38 -2.46
C ALA A 16 16.03 -17.07 -3.24
N ASP A 17 15.92 -16.61 -4.49
CA ASP A 17 17.07 -16.23 -5.32
C ASP A 17 17.69 -14.94 -4.82
N VAL A 18 16.86 -13.96 -4.42
CA VAL A 18 17.33 -12.71 -3.81
C VAL A 18 18.10 -12.97 -2.52
N ARG A 19 17.60 -13.86 -1.65
CA ARG A 19 18.28 -14.25 -0.39
C ARG A 19 19.59 -15.01 -0.61
N ALA A 20 19.77 -15.61 -1.78
CA ALA A 20 21.01 -16.28 -2.15
C ALA A 20 22.09 -15.30 -2.67
N VAL A 21 21.74 -14.03 -2.90
CA VAL A 21 22.71 -12.99 -3.31
C VAL A 21 23.58 -12.62 -2.11
N ASP A 22 24.91 -12.65 -2.29
CA ASP A 22 25.83 -12.04 -1.34
C ASP A 22 25.82 -10.51 -1.52
N LEU A 23 24.91 -9.86 -0.81
CA LEU A 23 24.78 -8.41 -0.83
C LEU A 23 25.93 -7.69 -0.07
N ARG A 24 26.86 -8.44 0.56
CA ARG A 24 28.14 -7.89 1.06
C ARG A 24 29.17 -7.75 -0.04
N ALA A 25 28.98 -8.40 -1.18
CA ALA A 25 30.00 -8.48 -2.20
C ALA A 25 30.46 -7.06 -2.62
N PRO A 26 31.78 -6.84 -2.76
CA PRO A 26 32.35 -5.50 -2.96
C PRO A 26 31.95 -4.87 -4.31
N ASP A 27 31.55 -5.68 -5.27
CA ASP A 27 31.10 -5.31 -6.61
C ASP A 27 29.60 -4.99 -6.69
N ARG A 28 28.84 -5.18 -5.60
CA ARG A 28 27.43 -4.77 -5.51
C ARG A 28 27.30 -3.27 -5.25
N ASP A 29 26.32 -2.67 -5.93
CA ASP A 29 25.88 -1.31 -5.64
C ASP A 29 24.86 -1.35 -4.50
N LEU A 30 25.35 -1.03 -3.30
CA LEU A 30 24.55 -0.97 -2.08
C LEU A 30 23.31 -0.10 -2.24
N TRP A 31 23.41 1.03 -2.93
CA TRP A 31 22.31 2.00 -2.97
C TRP A 31 21.26 1.61 -4.00
N ALA A 32 21.69 1.06 -5.13
CA ALA A 32 20.77 0.47 -6.10
C ALA A 32 20.00 -0.72 -5.49
N ASP A 33 20.68 -1.53 -4.67
CA ASP A 33 20.09 -2.66 -3.99
C ASP A 33 19.07 -2.25 -2.92
N GLU A 34 19.43 -1.31 -2.06
CA GLU A 34 18.54 -0.69 -1.08
C GLU A 34 17.25 -0.19 -1.77
N THR A 35 17.42 0.59 -2.84
CA THR A 35 16.28 1.18 -3.56
C THR A 35 15.41 0.09 -4.19
N ALA A 36 16.02 -0.94 -4.78
CA ALA A 36 15.27 -2.05 -5.36
C ALA A 36 14.48 -2.87 -4.33
N LEU A 37 15.03 -3.08 -3.14
CA LEU A 37 14.34 -3.79 -2.05
C LEU A 37 13.25 -2.93 -1.42
N TRP A 38 13.52 -1.63 -1.24
CA TRP A 38 12.53 -0.65 -0.80
C TRP A 38 11.34 -0.55 -1.76
N ASP A 39 11.63 -0.48 -3.06
CA ASP A 39 10.63 -0.50 -4.13
C ASP A 39 9.72 -1.74 -4.00
N ARG A 40 10.32 -2.92 -3.81
CA ARG A 40 9.58 -4.17 -3.66
C ARG A 40 8.70 -4.19 -2.41
N LEU A 41 9.19 -3.69 -1.29
CA LEU A 41 8.43 -3.52 -0.06
C LEU A 41 7.20 -2.64 -0.29
N THR A 42 7.38 -1.46 -0.88
CA THR A 42 6.26 -0.52 -1.11
C THR A 42 5.18 -1.08 -2.03
N VAL A 43 5.56 -1.91 -3.01
CA VAL A 43 4.60 -2.66 -3.84
C VAL A 43 3.80 -3.67 -3.04
N ALA A 44 4.42 -4.36 -2.08
CA ALA A 44 3.77 -5.45 -1.34
C ALA A 44 2.48 -5.00 -0.65
N TRP A 45 2.42 -3.79 -0.10
CA TRP A 45 1.24 -3.26 0.59
C TRP A 45 0.45 -2.21 -0.21
N ALA A 46 0.85 -1.92 -1.45
CA ALA A 46 0.15 -0.95 -2.28
C ALA A 46 -1.30 -1.37 -2.54
N GLY A 47 -2.23 -0.41 -2.36
CA GLY A 47 -3.66 -0.61 -2.58
C GLY A 47 -4.44 -1.26 -1.44
N LEU A 48 -3.78 -1.79 -0.41
CA LEU A 48 -4.45 -2.35 0.76
C LEU A 48 -4.96 -1.24 1.69
N ASP A 49 -6.22 -1.39 2.14
CA ASP A 49 -6.86 -0.43 3.04
C ASP A 49 -6.44 -0.63 4.52
N ASP A 50 -6.78 0.33 5.37
CA ASP A 50 -6.42 0.31 6.80
C ASP A 50 -6.94 -0.95 7.53
N ALA A 51 -8.09 -1.49 7.13
CA ALA A 51 -8.62 -2.70 7.76
C ALA A 51 -7.75 -3.93 7.44
N ALA A 52 -7.26 -4.04 6.20
CA ALA A 52 -6.31 -5.08 5.82
C ALA A 52 -5.00 -4.99 6.63
N TRP A 53 -4.54 -3.76 6.92
CA TRP A 53 -3.30 -3.52 7.66
C TRP A 53 -3.35 -4.03 9.10
N HIS A 54 -4.51 -3.97 9.74
CA HIS A 54 -4.69 -4.34 11.13
C HIS A 54 -5.15 -5.78 11.36
N LEU A 55 -5.25 -6.59 10.29
CA LEU A 55 -5.51 -8.02 10.46
C LEU A 55 -4.29 -8.74 11.04
N SER A 56 -4.51 -9.43 12.17
CA SER A 56 -3.53 -10.36 12.73
C SER A 56 -3.39 -11.60 11.86
N GLY A 57 -2.24 -12.27 11.93
CA GLY A 57 -2.00 -13.55 11.27
C GLY A 57 -0.94 -13.54 10.18
N ALA A 58 -0.22 -12.43 9.99
CA ALA A 58 0.89 -12.38 9.03
C ALA A 58 2.05 -13.31 9.44
N ALA A 59 2.39 -13.33 10.73
CA ALA A 59 3.35 -14.27 11.31
C ALA A 59 3.12 -14.46 12.82
N PRO A 60 3.48 -15.62 13.40
CA PRO A 60 3.51 -15.78 14.85
C PRO A 60 4.56 -14.86 15.49
N SER A 61 4.32 -14.45 16.73
CA SER A 61 5.35 -13.77 17.54
C SER A 61 6.37 -14.79 18.05
N ASP A 62 7.65 -14.52 17.79
CA ASP A 62 8.77 -15.34 18.29
C ASP A 62 8.92 -15.27 19.82
N ALA A 63 8.41 -14.20 20.45
CA ALA A 63 8.31 -14.04 21.90
C ALA A 63 7.05 -14.70 22.51
N GLY A 64 6.27 -15.45 21.72
CA GLY A 64 5.05 -16.11 22.17
C GLY A 64 3.85 -15.19 22.37
N GLY A 65 3.90 -13.97 21.82
CA GLY A 65 2.79 -13.03 21.75
C GLY A 65 1.74 -13.40 20.69
N ALA A 66 0.80 -12.49 20.43
CA ALA A 66 -0.18 -12.67 19.35
C ALA A 66 0.50 -12.68 17.98
N ASP A 67 -0.16 -13.19 16.95
CA ASP A 67 0.35 -13.07 15.58
C ASP A 67 0.46 -11.60 15.18
N TRP A 68 1.52 -11.26 14.47
CA TRP A 68 1.78 -9.94 13.93
C TRP A 68 0.84 -9.64 12.76
N SER A 69 0.46 -8.37 12.65
CA SER A 69 -0.29 -7.78 11.55
C SER A 69 0.67 -7.09 10.56
N LEU A 70 0.14 -6.67 9.40
CA LEU A 70 0.92 -5.89 8.45
C LEU A 70 1.33 -4.53 9.05
N ALA A 71 0.45 -3.86 9.79
CA ALA A 71 0.75 -2.63 10.51
C ALA A 71 1.94 -2.80 11.46
N GLU A 72 2.00 -3.91 12.18
CA GLU A 72 3.10 -4.20 13.10
C GLU A 72 4.40 -4.50 12.35
N HIS A 73 4.38 -5.26 11.25
CA HIS A 73 5.59 -5.49 10.45
C HIS A 73 6.14 -4.20 9.82
N VAL A 74 5.29 -3.37 9.20
CA VAL A 74 5.74 -2.12 8.58
C VAL A 74 6.15 -1.10 9.64
N GLY A 75 5.41 -1.02 10.74
CA GLY A 75 5.78 -0.23 11.91
C GLY A 75 7.12 -0.63 12.50
N HIS A 76 7.40 -1.94 12.56
CA HIS A 76 8.69 -2.46 13.01
C HIS A 76 9.85 -2.06 12.10
N ILE A 77 9.65 -2.06 10.78
CA ILE A 77 10.65 -1.53 9.85
C ILE A 77 10.93 -0.05 10.14
N ALA A 78 9.89 0.76 10.34
CA ALA A 78 10.04 2.19 10.66
C ALA A 78 10.78 2.38 11.99
N ASP A 79 10.43 1.59 13.00
CA ASP A 79 11.02 1.62 14.33
C ASP A 79 12.53 1.34 14.30
N TRP A 80 12.95 0.30 13.56
CA TRP A 80 14.36 -0.02 13.38
C TRP A 80 15.11 1.05 12.59
N GLN A 81 14.47 1.69 11.62
CA GLN A 81 15.08 2.81 10.90
C GLN A 81 15.29 4.03 11.80
N GLU A 82 14.33 4.35 12.67
CA GLU A 82 14.45 5.42 13.66
C GLU A 82 15.56 5.12 14.69
N LEU A 83 15.68 3.86 15.14
CA LEU A 83 16.78 3.45 16.02
C LEU A 83 18.13 3.53 15.31
N ALA A 84 18.22 2.97 14.11
CA ALA A 84 19.44 2.98 13.30
C ALA A 84 19.90 4.41 12.98
N GLU A 85 18.97 5.35 12.77
CA GLU A 85 19.28 6.76 12.61
C GLU A 85 20.06 7.29 13.82
N VAL A 86 19.51 7.11 15.03
CA VAL A 86 20.13 7.58 16.28
C VAL A 86 21.50 6.94 16.48
N TYR A 87 21.60 5.62 16.31
CA TYR A 87 22.84 4.90 16.56
C TYR A 87 23.91 5.15 15.50
N THR A 88 23.53 5.30 14.24
CA THR A 88 24.47 5.65 13.16
C THR A 88 25.02 7.07 13.37
N ALA A 89 24.17 8.02 13.77
CA ALA A 89 24.62 9.38 14.10
C ALA A 89 25.64 9.36 15.24
N ARG A 90 25.34 8.66 16.35
CA ARG A 90 26.27 8.49 17.47
C ARG A 90 27.58 7.85 17.02
N ALA A 91 27.53 6.77 16.25
CA ALA A 91 28.73 6.06 15.79
C ALA A 91 29.61 6.91 14.86
N ILE A 92 29.02 7.77 14.04
CA ILE A 92 29.77 8.74 13.22
C ILE A 92 30.50 9.76 14.10
N GLU A 93 29.89 10.19 15.21
CA GLU A 93 30.46 11.17 16.13
C GLU A 93 31.55 10.58 17.03
N THR A 94 31.33 9.37 17.56
CA THR A 94 32.19 8.77 18.59
C THR A 94 33.13 7.69 18.07
N GLY A 95 32.84 7.10 16.90
CA GLY A 95 33.49 5.90 16.40
C GLY A 95 33.02 4.60 17.06
N GLU A 96 32.03 4.65 17.95
CA GLU A 96 31.52 3.51 18.71
C GLU A 96 30.13 3.09 18.23
N TRP A 97 30.00 1.83 17.81
CA TRP A 97 28.71 1.23 17.45
C TRP A 97 28.00 0.66 18.69
N PRO A 98 26.66 0.55 18.67
CA PRO A 98 25.92 -0.06 19.77
C PRO A 98 26.33 -1.51 20.01
N SER A 99 26.22 -1.90 21.26
CA SER A 99 26.48 -3.25 21.77
C SER A 99 25.19 -3.88 22.26
N ASP A 100 25.19 -5.20 22.48
CA ASP A 100 24.04 -5.95 23.01
C ASP A 100 23.39 -5.31 24.25
N SER A 101 24.19 -4.70 25.12
CA SER A 101 23.68 -4.00 26.32
C SER A 101 22.82 -2.76 26.04
N ASP A 102 22.87 -2.22 24.82
CA ASP A 102 22.02 -1.10 24.39
C ASP A 102 20.59 -1.58 24.01
N TYR A 103 20.35 -2.90 23.89
CA TYR A 103 19.08 -3.52 23.49
C TYR A 103 18.85 -4.88 24.17
N ASP A 104 18.62 -4.86 25.48
CA ASP A 104 18.29 -6.03 26.31
C ASP A 104 19.32 -7.16 26.31
N ASP A 105 20.61 -6.80 26.36
CA ASP A 105 21.71 -7.77 26.36
C ASP A 105 21.63 -8.75 25.16
N GLY A 106 21.09 -8.28 24.03
CA GLY A 106 20.99 -9.02 22.78
C GLY A 106 19.73 -9.87 22.63
N ASP A 107 18.77 -9.79 23.57
CA ASP A 107 17.45 -10.41 23.43
C ASP A 107 16.54 -9.58 22.51
N PHE A 108 16.76 -9.71 21.20
CA PHE A 108 16.00 -9.00 20.17
C PHE A 108 14.51 -9.35 20.21
N ASP A 109 14.13 -10.59 20.52
CA ASP A 109 12.73 -11.03 20.49
C ASP A 109 11.93 -10.31 21.57
N THR A 110 12.44 -10.31 22.81
CA THR A 110 11.79 -9.58 23.92
C THR A 110 11.83 -8.06 23.67
N TYR A 111 12.93 -7.53 23.14
CA TYR A 111 13.06 -6.11 22.81
C TYR A 111 12.01 -5.67 21.77
N ASN A 112 11.88 -6.44 20.69
CA ASN A 112 10.96 -6.18 19.59
C ASN A 112 9.50 -6.25 20.05
N GLU A 113 9.14 -7.27 20.84
CA GLU A 113 7.76 -7.43 21.31
C GLU A 113 7.33 -6.27 22.21
N ARG A 114 8.21 -5.71 23.05
CA ARG A 114 7.85 -4.52 23.86
C ARG A 114 7.64 -3.26 23.04
N ARG A 115 8.24 -3.18 21.86
CA ARG A 115 8.13 -2.02 20.96
C ARG A 115 7.00 -2.16 19.94
N ARG A 116 6.36 -3.32 19.91
CA ARG A 116 5.28 -3.68 19.00
C ARG A 116 3.96 -2.96 19.29
N GLU A 117 3.55 -2.91 20.56
CA GLU A 117 2.20 -2.46 20.99
C GLU A 117 1.74 -1.14 20.34
N PRO A 118 2.57 -0.08 20.24
CA PRO A 118 2.15 1.16 19.60
C PRO A 118 1.71 0.98 18.13
N TRP A 119 2.36 0.07 17.39
CA TRP A 119 2.12 -0.13 15.97
C TRP A 119 0.80 -0.85 15.68
N ALA A 120 0.35 -1.71 16.59
CA ALA A 120 -0.89 -2.47 16.45
C ALA A 120 -2.14 -1.56 16.31
N SER A 121 -2.09 -0.36 16.90
CA SER A 121 -3.22 0.58 16.97
C SER A 121 -3.02 1.89 16.19
N LEU A 122 -1.82 2.11 15.65
CA LEU A 122 -1.53 3.30 14.85
C LEU A 122 -2.19 3.19 13.47
N PRO A 123 -2.93 4.22 13.00
CA PRO A 123 -3.47 4.21 11.65
C PRO A 123 -2.37 4.03 10.62
N ARG A 124 -2.64 3.30 9.53
CA ARG A 124 -1.69 3.04 8.44
C ARG A 124 -0.94 4.30 8.01
N ASP A 125 -1.65 5.39 7.77
CA ASP A 125 -1.03 6.62 7.24
C ASP A 125 -0.06 7.26 8.25
N SER A 126 -0.29 7.07 9.55
CA SER A 126 0.67 7.49 10.59
C SER A 126 1.94 6.63 10.56
N ILE A 127 1.80 5.32 10.31
CA ILE A 127 2.92 4.39 10.16
C ILE A 127 3.74 4.77 8.93
N LEU A 128 3.08 4.95 7.78
CA LEU A 128 3.72 5.36 6.53
C LEU A 128 4.41 6.72 6.68
N THR A 129 3.79 7.70 7.34
CA THR A 129 4.41 9.01 7.59
C THR A 129 5.71 8.89 8.39
N ARG A 130 5.73 8.05 9.43
CA ARG A 130 6.96 7.81 10.21
C ARG A 130 8.03 7.14 9.37
N LEU A 131 7.65 6.13 8.60
CA LEU A 131 8.55 5.40 7.72
C LEU A 131 9.15 6.29 6.62
N ASP A 132 8.32 7.08 5.93
CA ASP A 132 8.72 8.05 4.90
C ASP A 132 9.65 9.13 5.47
N ALA A 133 9.53 9.45 6.76
CA ALA A 133 10.41 10.39 7.42
C ALA A 133 11.74 9.74 7.87
N ALA A 134 11.69 8.51 8.40
CA ALA A 134 12.85 7.81 8.97
C ALA A 134 13.84 7.38 7.89
N ARG A 135 13.36 6.79 6.78
CA ARG A 135 14.24 6.27 5.72
C ARG A 135 15.20 7.33 5.15
N PRO A 136 14.75 8.53 4.70
CA PRO A 136 15.67 9.53 4.15
C PRO A 136 16.71 10.01 5.17
N ARG A 137 16.35 10.15 6.46
CA ARG A 137 17.29 10.56 7.51
C ARG A 137 18.37 9.50 7.75
N LEU A 138 17.98 8.23 7.79
CA LEU A 138 18.94 7.13 7.88
C LEU A 138 19.84 7.04 6.64
N LEU A 139 19.28 7.18 5.43
CA LEU A 139 20.07 7.19 4.19
C LEU A 139 21.08 8.34 4.15
N GLU A 140 20.69 9.54 4.59
CA GLU A 140 21.61 10.69 4.69
C GLU A 140 22.81 10.37 5.57
N LEU A 141 22.58 9.75 6.74
CA LEU A 141 23.66 9.31 7.63
C LEU A 141 24.50 8.19 7.01
N ALA A 142 23.86 7.20 6.40
CA ALA A 142 24.52 6.07 5.76
C ALA A 142 25.45 6.53 4.63
N HIS A 143 25.05 7.53 3.84
CA HIS A 143 25.88 8.11 2.76
C HIS A 143 27.14 8.84 3.27
N ARG A 144 27.23 9.15 4.56
CA ARG A 144 28.46 9.71 5.16
C ARG A 144 29.52 8.64 5.46
N LEU A 145 29.14 7.36 5.42
CA LEU A 145 30.02 6.22 5.63
C LEU A 145 30.54 5.72 4.27
N THR A 146 31.75 5.15 4.25
CA THR A 146 32.22 4.42 3.08
C THR A 146 31.51 3.06 2.98
N ALA A 147 31.38 2.52 1.78
CA ALA A 147 30.82 1.17 1.60
C ALA A 147 31.65 0.09 2.30
N GLU A 148 32.96 0.29 2.46
CA GLU A 148 33.83 -0.58 3.26
C GLU A 148 33.44 -0.53 4.74
N THR A 149 33.22 0.68 5.28
CA THR A 149 32.73 0.85 6.66
C THR A 149 31.39 0.15 6.84
N ILE A 150 30.40 0.39 5.98
CA ILE A 150 29.06 -0.23 6.09
C ILE A 150 29.14 -1.77 6.11
N ARG A 151 30.09 -2.36 5.38
CA ARG A 151 30.30 -3.81 5.33
C ARG A 151 31.03 -4.39 6.56
N ALA A 152 31.57 -3.56 7.44
CA ALA A 152 32.23 -4.01 8.67
C ALA A 152 31.20 -4.51 9.72
N PRO A 153 31.58 -5.42 10.65
CA PRO A 153 30.63 -6.10 11.54
C PRO A 153 29.67 -5.19 12.35
N GLY A 154 30.16 -4.08 12.90
CA GLY A 154 29.32 -3.14 13.67
C GLY A 154 28.32 -2.38 12.79
N PRO A 155 28.79 -1.60 11.80
CA PRO A 155 27.92 -0.91 10.84
C PRO A 155 26.95 -1.84 10.08
N TRP A 156 27.34 -3.09 9.85
CA TRP A 156 26.51 -4.05 9.14
C TRP A 156 25.16 -4.28 9.81
N GLY A 157 25.14 -4.47 11.13
CA GLY A 157 23.91 -4.71 11.87
C GLY A 157 22.94 -3.53 11.84
N TRP A 158 23.45 -2.30 11.80
CA TRP A 158 22.65 -1.10 11.99
C TRP A 158 22.29 -0.37 10.71
N VAL A 159 23.22 -0.31 9.76
CA VAL A 159 23.00 0.38 8.49
C VAL A 159 22.52 -0.62 7.44
N TYR A 160 23.31 -1.66 7.20
CA TYR A 160 23.00 -2.60 6.13
C TYR A 160 21.74 -3.40 6.45
N ASN A 161 21.69 -4.09 7.60
CA ASN A 161 20.56 -4.98 7.90
C ASN A 161 19.27 -4.17 7.93
N THR A 162 19.24 -3.00 8.56
CA THR A 162 18.04 -2.14 8.61
C THR A 162 17.55 -1.68 7.23
N LEU A 163 18.46 -1.43 6.27
CA LEU A 163 18.15 -0.95 4.92
C LEU A 163 18.04 -2.06 3.85
N HIS A 164 18.31 -3.32 4.20
CA HIS A 164 18.35 -4.42 3.22
C HIS A 164 17.89 -5.75 3.82
N GLY A 165 18.65 -6.29 4.78
CA GLY A 165 18.38 -7.60 5.36
C GLY A 165 16.99 -7.68 5.98
N HIS A 166 16.65 -6.66 6.77
CA HIS A 166 15.38 -6.51 7.43
C HIS A 166 14.22 -6.37 6.43
N TYR A 167 14.45 -5.70 5.29
CA TYR A 167 13.48 -5.67 4.20
C TYR A 167 13.20 -7.07 3.65
N LEU A 168 14.25 -7.88 3.46
CA LEU A 168 14.12 -9.26 2.98
C LEU A 168 13.43 -10.17 3.98
N ASP A 169 13.68 -9.98 5.26
CA ASP A 169 13.04 -10.74 6.34
C ASP A 169 11.54 -10.46 6.36
N HIS A 170 11.16 -9.19 6.33
CA HIS A 170 9.75 -8.81 6.27
C HIS A 170 9.08 -9.19 4.95
N LEU A 171 9.74 -9.00 3.80
CA LEU A 171 9.18 -9.39 2.50
C LEU A 171 8.81 -10.87 2.42
N ALA A 172 9.57 -11.75 3.10
CA ALA A 172 9.27 -13.17 3.12
C ALA A 172 7.99 -13.52 3.88
N VAL A 173 7.65 -12.69 4.86
CA VAL A 173 6.44 -12.82 5.66
C VAL A 173 5.27 -12.12 4.96
N ILE A 174 5.42 -10.82 4.72
CA ILE A 174 4.30 -9.99 4.29
C ILE A 174 3.96 -10.18 2.81
N GLY A 175 4.90 -10.58 1.95
CA GLY A 175 4.64 -10.72 0.51
C GLY A 175 3.48 -11.68 0.20
N PRO A 176 3.57 -12.97 0.57
CA PRO A 176 2.47 -13.92 0.38
C PRO A 176 1.18 -13.49 1.10
N TRP A 177 1.32 -12.93 2.31
CA TRP A 177 0.17 -12.49 3.10
C TRP A 177 -0.59 -11.34 2.44
N THR A 178 0.10 -10.31 1.94
CA THR A 178 -0.55 -9.18 1.26
C THR A 178 -1.15 -9.57 -0.07
N ASP A 179 -0.60 -10.58 -0.76
CA ASP A 179 -1.24 -11.16 -1.95
C ASP A 179 -2.59 -11.81 -1.62
N GLU A 180 -2.67 -12.58 -0.54
CA GLU A 180 -3.92 -13.17 -0.06
C GLU A 180 -4.93 -12.09 0.37
N LEU A 181 -4.48 -11.10 1.14
CA LEU A 181 -5.33 -9.98 1.54
C LEU A 181 -5.85 -9.21 0.32
N ARG A 182 -5.01 -8.99 -0.70
CA ARG A 182 -5.40 -8.29 -1.91
C ARG A 182 -6.54 -9.01 -2.64
N VAL A 183 -6.44 -10.33 -2.81
CA VAL A 183 -7.52 -11.14 -3.41
C VAL A 183 -8.82 -10.97 -2.62
N ARG A 184 -8.74 -11.07 -1.29
CA ARG A 184 -9.90 -10.87 -0.41
C ARG A 184 -10.50 -9.46 -0.54
N GLN A 185 -9.67 -8.41 -0.58
CA GLN A 185 -10.14 -7.03 -0.74
C GLN A 185 -10.83 -6.83 -2.09
N ILE A 186 -10.28 -7.42 -3.17
CA ILE A 186 -10.85 -7.40 -4.52
C ILE A 186 -12.23 -8.05 -4.52
N ASP A 187 -12.39 -9.18 -3.83
CA ASP A 187 -13.66 -9.87 -3.66
C ASP A 187 -14.65 -9.11 -2.76
N GLY A 188 -14.20 -8.06 -2.07
CA GLY A 188 -15.01 -7.22 -1.19
C GLY A 188 -15.12 -7.73 0.23
N ASP A 189 -14.15 -8.53 0.68
CA ASP A 189 -14.04 -8.94 2.07
C ASP A 189 -13.91 -7.70 2.98
N PRO A 190 -14.75 -7.56 4.02
CA PRO A 190 -14.66 -6.46 4.98
C PRO A 190 -13.46 -6.55 5.94
N PHE A 191 -12.74 -7.68 5.97
CA PHE A 191 -11.63 -8.05 6.87
C PHE A 191 -11.99 -8.14 8.35
N MET A 192 -12.61 -7.11 8.91
CA MET A 192 -12.96 -7.01 10.33
C MET A 192 -14.47 -6.80 10.52
N ALA A 193 -14.85 -5.76 11.28
CA ALA A 193 -16.22 -5.34 11.40
C ALA A 193 -16.72 -4.74 10.09
N ASP A 194 -18.03 -4.62 9.97
CA ASP A 194 -18.68 -3.93 8.88
C ASP A 194 -17.97 -2.60 8.57
N PRO A 195 -17.30 -2.48 7.41
CA PRO A 195 -16.48 -1.32 7.07
C PRO A 195 -17.35 -0.11 6.75
N ARG A 196 -18.68 -0.25 6.82
CA ARG A 196 -19.63 0.81 6.57
C ARG A 196 -19.68 1.78 7.76
N PRO A 197 -19.63 3.09 7.49
CA PRO A 197 -19.60 4.11 8.51
C PRO A 197 -20.94 4.20 9.25
N VAL A 198 -20.90 4.52 10.54
CA VAL A 198 -22.10 4.60 11.40
C VAL A 198 -23.04 5.76 11.05
N ASP A 199 -22.49 6.79 10.39
CA ASP A 199 -23.18 8.02 9.99
C ASP A 199 -22.50 8.69 8.78
N ARG A 200 -23.04 9.83 8.35
CA ARG A 200 -22.53 10.61 7.21
C ARG A 200 -21.13 11.19 7.45
N ALA A 201 -20.77 11.51 8.70
CA ALA A 201 -19.46 12.06 9.01
C ALA A 201 -18.38 10.98 8.89
N GLY A 202 -18.67 9.78 9.38
CA GLY A 202 -17.85 8.59 9.15
C GLY A 202 -17.71 8.27 7.67
N PHE A 203 -18.79 8.42 6.90
CA PHE A 203 -18.77 8.23 5.45
C PHE A 203 -17.80 9.19 4.78
N ALA A 204 -17.96 10.50 4.99
CA ALA A 204 -17.05 11.49 4.43
C ALA A 204 -15.59 11.29 4.87
N LYS A 205 -15.35 10.84 6.11
CA LYS A 205 -14.00 10.55 6.60
C LYS A 205 -13.36 9.37 5.87
N GLN A 206 -14.09 8.25 5.74
CA GLN A 206 -13.60 7.06 5.02
C GLN A 206 -13.37 7.37 3.55
N GLU A 207 -14.29 8.12 2.95
CA GLU A 207 -14.18 8.59 1.58
C GLU A 207 -12.89 9.38 1.36
N ALA A 208 -12.61 10.37 2.22
CA ALA A 208 -11.41 11.19 2.12
C ALA A 208 -10.11 10.36 2.22
N ALA A 209 -10.10 9.30 3.04
CA ALA A 209 -8.96 8.39 3.13
C ALA A 209 -8.75 7.59 1.82
N ILE A 210 -9.84 7.08 1.22
CA ILE A 210 -9.78 6.38 -0.07
C ILE A 210 -9.35 7.32 -1.20
N ALA A 211 -9.84 8.56 -1.18
CA ALA A 211 -9.41 9.59 -2.13
C ALA A 211 -7.92 9.92 -1.99
N ALA A 212 -7.41 10.00 -0.76
CA ALA A 212 -5.98 10.19 -0.52
C ALA A 212 -5.15 9.01 -1.06
N ASP A 213 -5.63 7.77 -0.95
CA ASP A 213 -4.97 6.62 -1.57
C ASP A 213 -4.99 6.68 -3.09
N PHE A 214 -6.11 7.09 -3.68
CA PHE A 214 -6.21 7.31 -5.12
C PHE A 214 -5.22 8.38 -5.59
N ASP A 215 -5.14 9.50 -4.86
CA ASP A 215 -4.22 10.60 -5.16
C ASP A 215 -2.75 10.18 -5.03
N ARG A 216 -2.44 9.31 -4.07
CA ARG A 216 -1.09 8.80 -3.83
C ARG A 216 -0.66 7.73 -4.84
N LEU A 217 -1.58 6.86 -5.25
CA LEU A 217 -1.25 5.69 -6.09
C LEU A 217 -1.52 5.95 -7.56
N VAL A 218 -2.69 6.47 -7.92
CA VAL A 218 -3.17 6.52 -9.30
C VAL A 218 -2.73 7.80 -10.01
N ARG A 219 -2.85 8.97 -9.36
CA ARG A 219 -2.53 10.25 -10.02
C ARG A 219 -1.07 10.42 -10.43
N PRO A 220 -0.06 9.88 -9.72
CA PRO A 220 1.34 10.04 -10.13
C PRO A 220 1.70 9.19 -11.35
N VAL A 221 0.85 8.24 -11.78
CA VAL A 221 1.12 7.40 -12.95
C VAL A 221 1.27 8.29 -14.19
N PRO A 222 2.42 8.23 -14.91
CA PRO A 222 2.64 9.05 -16.09
C PRO A 222 1.56 8.79 -17.17
N PRO A 223 1.03 9.83 -17.85
CA PRO A 223 -0.08 9.70 -18.79
C PRO A 223 0.12 8.63 -19.89
N GLU A 224 1.35 8.42 -20.33
CA GLU A 224 1.73 7.40 -21.32
C GLU A 224 1.42 5.97 -20.88
N HIS A 225 1.33 5.70 -19.58
CA HIS A 225 1.03 4.38 -19.04
C HIS A 225 -0.47 4.14 -18.80
N TRP A 226 -1.31 5.19 -18.86
CA TRP A 226 -2.75 5.05 -18.59
C TRP A 226 -3.48 4.12 -19.57
N THR A 227 -2.92 3.96 -20.76
CA THR A 227 -3.44 3.09 -21.83
C THR A 227 -2.51 1.90 -22.11
N ALA A 228 -1.60 1.61 -21.17
CA ALA A 228 -0.77 0.42 -21.26
C ALA A 228 -1.66 -0.82 -21.23
N PRO A 229 -1.50 -1.77 -22.18
CA PRO A 229 -2.30 -2.98 -22.20
C PRO A 229 -1.97 -3.87 -21.00
N ASP A 230 -2.90 -4.78 -20.70
CA ASP A 230 -2.68 -5.91 -19.78
C ASP A 230 -2.34 -5.53 -18.33
N LEU A 231 -2.79 -4.37 -17.84
CA LEU A 231 -2.81 -4.06 -16.40
C LEU A 231 -3.67 -5.11 -15.66
N THR A 232 -4.91 -5.28 -16.13
CA THR A 232 -5.73 -6.46 -15.81
C THR A 232 -6.30 -7.02 -17.12
N PRO A 233 -6.82 -8.26 -17.16
CA PRO A 233 -7.28 -8.88 -18.40
C PRO A 233 -8.27 -8.01 -19.19
N GLY A 234 -7.76 -7.40 -20.28
CA GLY A 234 -8.54 -6.59 -21.22
C GLY A 234 -8.86 -5.15 -20.79
N TRP A 235 -8.29 -4.67 -19.67
CA TRP A 235 -8.51 -3.32 -19.14
C TRP A 235 -7.18 -2.62 -18.88
N ASP A 236 -7.12 -1.34 -19.24
CA ASP A 236 -6.03 -0.42 -18.87
C ASP A 236 -6.42 0.43 -17.64
N LEU A 237 -5.53 1.30 -17.17
CA LEU A 237 -5.81 2.15 -16.00
C LEU A 237 -6.95 3.14 -16.29
N ALA A 238 -7.04 3.67 -17.51
CA ALA A 238 -8.12 4.58 -17.90
C ALA A 238 -9.50 3.91 -17.86
N ASP A 239 -9.57 2.64 -18.26
CA ASP A 239 -10.76 1.79 -18.15
C ASP A 239 -11.16 1.63 -16.68
N HIS A 240 -10.22 1.29 -15.77
CA HIS A 240 -10.51 1.18 -14.33
C HIS A 240 -11.01 2.48 -13.71
N VAL A 241 -10.39 3.62 -14.01
CA VAL A 241 -10.79 4.91 -13.42
C VAL A 241 -12.13 5.39 -13.99
N THR A 242 -12.37 5.19 -15.29
CA THR A 242 -13.65 5.54 -15.88
C THR A 242 -14.78 4.67 -15.36
N HIS A 243 -14.51 3.38 -15.14
CA HIS A 243 -15.45 2.46 -14.55
C HIS A 243 -15.92 2.90 -13.15
N LEU A 244 -14.99 3.37 -12.31
CA LEU A 244 -15.33 3.96 -11.01
C LEU A 244 -16.22 5.19 -11.17
N ALA A 245 -15.94 6.04 -12.16
CA ALA A 245 -16.77 7.21 -12.45
C ALA A 245 -18.18 6.82 -12.92
N ASP A 246 -18.31 5.79 -13.76
CA ASP A 246 -19.60 5.28 -14.25
C ASP A 246 -20.48 4.80 -13.09
N TRP A 247 -19.93 4.03 -12.15
CA TRP A 247 -20.66 3.58 -10.96
C TRP A 247 -21.01 4.73 -10.01
N ALA A 248 -20.12 5.70 -9.82
CA ALA A 248 -20.43 6.87 -9.01
C ALA A 248 -21.57 7.70 -9.63
N GLU A 249 -21.60 7.86 -10.95
CA GLU A 249 -22.73 8.49 -11.67
C GLU A 249 -24.03 7.69 -11.53
N GLU A 250 -23.96 6.37 -11.55
CA GLU A 250 -25.13 5.51 -11.36
C GLU A 250 -25.65 5.56 -9.90
N GLY A 251 -24.75 5.63 -8.92
CA GLY A 251 -25.09 5.88 -7.52
C GLY A 251 -25.82 7.21 -7.33
N VAL A 252 -25.39 8.29 -8.02
CA VAL A 252 -26.11 9.57 -8.04
C VAL A 252 -27.53 9.37 -8.58
N ARG A 253 -27.68 8.66 -9.70
CA ARG A 253 -28.99 8.37 -10.30
C ARG A 253 -29.89 7.61 -9.34
N ALA A 254 -29.35 6.65 -8.59
CA ALA A 254 -30.09 5.87 -7.59
C ALA A 254 -30.59 6.72 -6.44
N VAL A 255 -29.73 7.56 -5.86
CA VAL A 255 -30.10 8.50 -4.79
C VAL A 255 -31.18 9.48 -5.26
N GLU A 256 -31.06 10.01 -6.47
CA GLU A 256 -32.06 10.92 -7.03
C GLU A 256 -33.42 10.24 -7.27
N VAL A 257 -33.44 8.99 -7.73
CA VAL A 257 -34.68 8.23 -7.91
C VAL A 257 -35.33 7.95 -6.56
N PHE A 258 -34.54 7.53 -5.57
CA PHE A 258 -35.01 7.33 -4.21
C PHE A 258 -35.63 8.61 -3.63
N ALA A 259 -34.94 9.74 -3.73
CA ALA A 259 -35.44 11.01 -3.23
C ALA A 259 -36.75 11.46 -3.88
N ARG A 260 -36.95 11.17 -5.17
CA ARG A 260 -38.16 11.57 -5.92
C ARG A 260 -39.32 10.60 -5.78
N GLN A 261 -39.03 9.30 -5.68
CA GLN A 261 -40.04 8.24 -5.86
C GLN A 261 -40.19 7.32 -4.64
N GLY A 262 -39.29 7.41 -3.66
CA GLY A 262 -39.33 6.63 -2.43
C GLY A 262 -38.87 5.17 -2.57
N TYR A 263 -38.21 4.82 -3.69
CA TYR A 263 -37.64 3.49 -3.90
C TYR A 263 -36.28 3.57 -4.60
N TRP A 264 -35.39 2.62 -4.31
CA TRP A 264 -34.06 2.52 -4.90
C TRP A 264 -34.10 1.90 -6.29
N LEU A 265 -33.12 2.25 -7.13
CA LEU A 265 -32.98 1.60 -8.43
C LEU A 265 -32.66 0.12 -8.28
N ALA A 266 -33.17 -0.67 -9.22
CA ALA A 266 -32.70 -2.03 -9.42
C ALA A 266 -31.42 -2.02 -10.26
N ASP A 267 -30.70 -3.13 -10.22
CA ASP A 267 -29.56 -3.38 -11.12
C ASP A 267 -29.96 -3.23 -12.59
N PRO A 268 -29.00 -2.95 -13.50
CA PRO A 268 -29.27 -2.89 -14.92
C PRO A 268 -29.91 -4.17 -15.46
N ASP A 269 -30.98 -4.03 -16.26
CA ASP A 269 -31.74 -5.17 -16.83
C ASP A 269 -30.87 -6.14 -17.66
N GLU A 270 -29.80 -5.62 -18.27
CA GLU A 270 -28.85 -6.42 -19.06
C GLU A 270 -27.84 -7.22 -18.23
N GLY A 271 -27.83 -7.01 -16.90
CA GLY A 271 -26.83 -7.52 -15.97
C GLY A 271 -25.62 -6.60 -15.81
N ILE A 272 -24.98 -6.69 -14.65
CA ILE A 272 -23.83 -5.87 -14.25
C ILE A 272 -22.68 -6.00 -15.25
N ASP A 273 -22.29 -7.22 -15.64
CA ASP A 273 -21.14 -7.42 -16.53
C ASP A 273 -21.34 -6.83 -17.93
N ALA A 274 -22.54 -7.00 -18.51
CA ALA A 274 -22.86 -6.44 -19.81
C ALA A 274 -22.94 -4.90 -19.77
N TRP A 275 -23.48 -4.35 -18.66
CA TRP A 275 -23.46 -2.91 -18.43
C TRP A 275 -22.02 -2.39 -18.31
N ASN A 276 -21.18 -3.03 -17.49
CA ASN A 276 -19.76 -2.68 -17.27
C ASN A 276 -19.00 -2.66 -18.60
N ALA A 277 -19.08 -3.74 -19.37
CA ALA A 277 -18.39 -3.87 -20.65
C ALA A 277 -18.80 -2.77 -21.65
N ARG A 278 -20.09 -2.43 -21.69
CA ARG A 278 -20.59 -1.36 -22.56
C ARG A 278 -20.12 0.03 -22.10
N MET A 279 -20.13 0.29 -20.80
CA MET A 279 -19.71 1.59 -20.27
C MET A 279 -18.23 1.84 -20.53
N VAL A 280 -17.37 0.86 -20.25
CA VAL A 280 -15.94 0.90 -20.60
C VAL A 280 -15.73 1.10 -22.10
N ALA A 281 -16.44 0.33 -22.95
CA ALA A 281 -16.32 0.48 -24.40
C ALA A 281 -16.67 1.89 -24.90
N ARG A 282 -17.57 2.62 -24.22
CA ARG A 282 -17.96 3.99 -24.57
C ARG A 282 -16.94 5.03 -24.17
N SER A 283 -16.15 4.79 -23.12
CA SER A 283 -15.17 5.74 -22.60
C SER A 283 -13.77 5.58 -23.19
N ARG A 284 -13.50 4.48 -23.89
CA ARG A 284 -12.20 4.21 -24.51
C ARG A 284 -11.76 5.33 -25.45
N GLY A 285 -10.48 5.68 -25.33
CA GLY A 285 -9.86 6.77 -26.09
C GLY A 285 -9.95 8.14 -25.43
N ALA A 286 -10.58 8.27 -24.25
CA ALA A 286 -10.48 9.48 -23.45
C ALA A 286 -9.04 9.67 -22.93
N GLY A 287 -8.54 10.90 -22.96
CA GLY A 287 -7.22 11.22 -22.40
C GLY A 287 -7.23 11.24 -20.87
N THR A 288 -6.09 10.96 -20.24
CA THR A 288 -5.90 10.90 -18.78
C THR A 288 -6.56 12.05 -18.02
N ALA A 289 -6.34 13.30 -18.46
CA ALA A 289 -6.92 14.48 -17.81
C ALA A 289 -8.46 14.47 -17.82
N ALA A 290 -9.07 14.03 -18.92
CA ALA A 290 -10.53 13.95 -19.04
C ALA A 290 -11.11 12.81 -18.19
N VAL A 291 -10.39 11.68 -18.10
CA VAL A 291 -10.77 10.54 -17.25
C VAL A 291 -10.76 10.95 -15.77
N LEU A 292 -9.67 11.57 -15.30
CA LEU A 292 -9.56 12.06 -13.92
C LEU A 292 -10.61 13.12 -13.58
N ASP A 293 -10.79 14.12 -14.45
CA ASP A 293 -11.78 15.17 -14.28
C ASP A 293 -13.23 14.63 -14.24
N ARG A 294 -13.52 13.58 -15.02
CA ARG A 294 -14.80 12.87 -14.94
C ARG A 294 -14.96 12.16 -13.60
N TYR A 295 -13.95 11.39 -13.17
CA TYR A 295 -13.97 10.70 -11.89
C TYR A 295 -14.17 11.66 -10.72
N ASP A 296 -13.43 12.76 -10.68
CA ASP A 296 -13.52 13.78 -9.63
C ASP A 296 -14.92 14.41 -9.56
N ARG A 297 -15.52 14.72 -10.70
CA ARG A 297 -16.91 15.21 -10.76
C ARG A 297 -17.93 14.16 -10.31
N ALA A 298 -17.82 12.92 -10.79
CA ALA A 298 -18.75 11.86 -10.45
C ALA A 298 -18.75 11.59 -8.94
N ARG A 299 -17.55 11.46 -8.37
CA ARG A 299 -17.31 11.35 -6.92
C ARG A 299 -17.90 12.53 -6.14
N ALA A 300 -17.60 13.76 -6.54
CA ALA A 300 -18.12 14.96 -5.85
C ALA A 300 -19.66 15.03 -5.89
N ARG A 301 -20.28 14.67 -7.01
CA ARG A 301 -21.74 14.61 -7.14
C ARG A 301 -22.36 13.54 -6.26
N LEU A 302 -21.73 12.37 -6.15
CA LEU A 302 -22.24 11.31 -5.28
C LEU A 302 -22.15 11.72 -3.80
N LEU A 303 -21.03 12.31 -3.38
CA LEU A 303 -20.88 12.88 -2.03
C LEU A 303 -21.96 13.92 -1.71
N ASP A 304 -22.23 14.83 -2.65
CA ASP A 304 -23.28 15.84 -2.52
C ASP A 304 -24.67 15.20 -2.38
N ALA A 305 -25.00 14.25 -3.25
CA ALA A 305 -26.27 13.51 -3.18
C ALA A 305 -26.45 12.78 -1.84
N VAL A 306 -25.40 12.12 -1.34
CA VAL A 306 -25.39 11.41 -0.06
C VAL A 306 -25.56 12.37 1.13
N SER A 307 -25.06 13.61 1.02
CA SER A 307 -25.20 14.61 2.07
C SER A 307 -26.67 14.96 2.37
N HIS A 308 -27.57 14.69 1.42
CA HIS A 308 -29.01 14.91 1.54
C HIS A 308 -29.79 13.70 2.04
N LEU A 309 -29.19 12.52 2.14
CA LEU A 309 -29.83 11.33 2.71
C LEU A 309 -29.93 11.44 4.24
N SER A 310 -30.97 10.86 4.82
CA SER A 310 -30.99 10.59 6.27
C SER A 310 -29.98 9.49 6.60
N THR A 311 -29.55 9.41 7.87
CA THR A 311 -28.69 8.30 8.31
C THR A 311 -29.39 6.96 8.15
N ASP A 312 -30.72 6.88 8.33
CA ASP A 312 -31.47 5.64 8.18
C ASP A 312 -31.55 5.19 6.71
N ASP A 313 -31.76 6.12 5.77
CA ASP A 313 -31.80 5.82 4.34
C ASP A 313 -30.42 5.39 3.84
N LEU A 314 -29.38 6.11 4.25
CA LEU A 314 -28.00 5.75 3.99
C LEU A 314 -27.71 4.33 4.48
N ARG A 315 -28.23 3.97 5.67
CA ARG A 315 -28.03 2.68 6.32
C ARG A 315 -28.94 1.56 5.82
N SER A 316 -29.89 1.87 4.95
CA SER A 316 -30.75 0.84 4.36
C SER A 316 -29.91 -0.11 3.50
N PRO A 317 -30.30 -1.39 3.36
CA PRO A 317 -29.54 -2.35 2.53
C PRO A 317 -29.27 -1.82 1.11
N ASP A 318 -30.28 -1.24 0.47
CA ASP A 318 -30.17 -0.69 -0.89
C ASP A 318 -29.40 0.64 -0.92
N GLY A 319 -29.61 1.51 0.07
CA GLY A 319 -28.83 2.74 0.22
C GLY A 319 -27.34 2.43 0.33
N TRP A 320 -26.98 1.38 1.06
CA TRP A 320 -25.61 0.91 1.10
C TRP A 320 -25.07 0.38 -0.22
N SER A 321 -25.83 -0.48 -0.90
CA SER A 321 -25.42 -0.99 -2.21
C SER A 321 -25.14 0.16 -3.20
N TRP A 322 -26.00 1.18 -3.23
CA TRP A 322 -25.85 2.28 -4.19
C TRP A 322 -24.88 3.38 -3.78
N VAL A 323 -24.63 3.57 -2.49
CA VAL A 323 -23.77 4.64 -2.00
C VAL A 323 -22.38 4.14 -1.66
N TYR A 324 -22.30 3.07 -0.88
CA TYR A 324 -21.04 2.52 -0.42
C TYR A 324 -20.37 1.68 -1.51
N ASP A 325 -21.08 0.73 -2.13
CA ASP A 325 -20.46 -0.15 -3.13
C ASP A 325 -20.18 0.53 -4.46
N CYS A 326 -20.85 1.64 -4.78
CA CYS A 326 -20.56 2.46 -5.96
C CYS A 326 -19.43 3.47 -5.75
N LEU A 327 -18.97 3.67 -4.51
CA LEU A 327 -17.88 4.60 -4.19
C LEU A 327 -16.79 3.94 -3.35
N HIS A 328 -17.00 3.78 -2.03
CA HIS A 328 -15.96 3.29 -1.12
C HIS A 328 -15.56 1.85 -1.39
N GLY A 329 -16.56 0.96 -1.47
CA GLY A 329 -16.38 -0.46 -1.75
C GLY A 329 -15.72 -0.66 -3.11
N HIS A 330 -16.18 0.07 -4.13
CA HIS A 330 -15.61 -0.03 -5.47
C HIS A 330 -14.17 0.47 -5.56
N ALA A 331 -13.94 1.68 -5.06
CA ALA A 331 -12.63 2.31 -5.17
C ALA A 331 -11.57 1.51 -4.42
N ARG A 332 -11.87 0.98 -3.22
CA ARG A 332 -10.91 0.11 -2.51
C ARG A 332 -10.55 -1.14 -3.30
N LYS A 333 -11.51 -1.72 -4.03
CA LYS A 333 -11.30 -2.96 -4.80
C LYS A 333 -10.34 -2.65 -5.93
N HIS A 334 -10.61 -1.57 -6.66
CA HIS A 334 -9.75 -1.13 -7.75
C HIS A 334 -8.37 -0.73 -7.28
N LEU A 335 -8.26 -0.01 -6.14
CA LEU A 335 -6.96 0.31 -5.56
C LEU A 335 -6.16 -0.93 -5.19
N ALA A 336 -6.80 -1.98 -4.64
CA ALA A 336 -6.14 -3.26 -4.42
C ALA A 336 -5.68 -3.93 -5.73
N MET A 337 -6.50 -3.88 -6.80
CA MET A 337 -6.14 -4.45 -8.10
C MET A 337 -4.95 -3.75 -8.75
N VAL A 338 -4.99 -2.42 -8.83
CA VAL A 338 -4.03 -1.64 -9.65
C VAL A 338 -2.89 -1.02 -8.86
N GLY A 339 -3.02 -0.93 -7.53
CA GLY A 339 -2.06 -0.27 -6.64
C GLY A 339 -0.62 -0.75 -6.82
N PRO A 340 -0.34 -2.07 -6.79
CA PRO A 340 1.01 -2.61 -7.04
C PRO A 340 1.61 -2.13 -8.36
N TRP A 341 0.85 -2.24 -9.45
CA TRP A 341 1.29 -1.81 -10.77
C TRP A 341 1.51 -0.30 -10.85
N CYS A 342 0.62 0.50 -10.23
CA CYS A 342 0.78 1.95 -10.19
C CYS A 342 2.08 2.36 -9.49
N VAL A 343 2.40 1.72 -8.36
CA VAL A 343 3.68 1.97 -7.66
C VAL A 343 4.86 1.54 -8.52
N GLU A 344 4.77 0.42 -9.23
CA GLU A 344 5.84 -0.06 -10.09
C GLU A 344 6.13 0.88 -11.27
N ILE A 345 5.09 1.41 -11.90
CA ILE A 345 5.18 2.26 -13.09
C ILE A 345 5.49 3.73 -12.75
N ALA A 346 5.01 4.24 -11.62
CA ALA A 346 5.28 5.63 -11.22
C ALA A 346 6.72 5.86 -10.74
N ARG A 347 7.53 4.80 -10.63
CA ARG A 347 8.95 4.91 -10.27
C ARG A 347 9.69 5.69 -11.35
N PRO A 348 10.57 6.63 -10.96
CA PRO A 348 11.56 7.16 -11.89
C PRO A 348 12.35 5.99 -12.46
N GLU A 349 12.57 5.96 -13.78
CA GLU A 349 13.59 5.06 -14.33
C GLU A 349 14.88 5.40 -13.59
N ALA A 350 15.37 4.48 -12.75
CA ALA A 350 16.66 4.63 -12.11
C ALA A 350 17.65 4.93 -13.23
N ALA A 351 18.31 6.08 -13.17
CA ALA A 351 19.25 6.52 -14.20
C ALA A 351 20.26 5.38 -14.41
N ARG A 352 20.08 4.64 -15.51
CA ARG A 352 20.80 3.41 -15.81
C ARG A 352 22.28 3.67 -16.04
#